data_AF-A0A6P3XGR9-F1
#
_entry.id   AF-A0A6P3XGR9-F1
#
_cell.length_a   1.000
_cell.length_b   1.000
_cell.length_c   1.000
_cell.angle_alpha   90.00
_cell.angle_beta   90.00
_cell.angle_gamma   90.00
#
_symmetry.space_group_name_H-M   'P 1'
#
loop_
_entity.id
_entity.type
_entity.pdbx_description
1 polymer ?
#
loop_
_entity_poly.entity_id
_entity_poly.type
_entity_poly.pdbx_seq_one_letter_code
_entity_poly.pdbx_strand_id
1 'polypeptide(L)'
;MRISSLSVLFILVYVVAVALRVSAVPEICMHGNRQLTVGQVYIDCFVKVTCHAKGVTEVTQSCRQYTCERPSMWRGYKRFDSTKPYPDCCAGSICGDGRIIYLSTPMRSYRRPKRFIKRSPHVMGIKFA
;
A
#
# COMPACT_ATOMS: atom_id res chain seq x y z
N MET A 1 22.57 50.28 -6.44
CA MET A 1 23.00 48.98 -5.87
C MET A 1 23.46 48.07 -7.01
N ARG A 2 24.76 47.75 -7.09
CA ARG A 2 25.27 46.77 -8.06
C ARG A 2 25.19 45.39 -7.43
N ILE A 3 24.25 44.58 -7.87
CA ILE A 3 24.15 43.17 -7.48
C ILE A 3 25.32 42.46 -8.15
N SER A 4 26.26 41.94 -7.35
CA SER A 4 27.44 41.23 -7.85
C SER A 4 27.00 39.96 -8.62
N SER A 5 27.66 39.64 -9.73
CA SER A 5 27.31 38.45 -10.54
C SER A 5 27.38 37.15 -9.72
N LEU A 6 28.30 37.09 -8.74
CA LEU A 6 28.43 36.00 -7.78
C LEU A 6 27.16 35.78 -6.95
N SER A 7 26.54 36.86 -6.45
CA SER A 7 25.30 36.74 -5.66
C SER A 7 24.13 36.22 -6.48
N VAL A 8 24.04 36.56 -7.77
CA VAL A 8 23.00 36.01 -8.68
C VAL A 8 23.21 34.52 -8.91
N LEU A 9 24.47 34.08 -9.04
CA LEU A 9 24.82 32.69 -9.29
C LEU A 9 24.51 31.81 -8.08
N PHE A 10 24.79 32.30 -6.86
CA PHE A 10 24.40 31.61 -5.62
C PHE A 10 22.88 31.46 -5.48
N ILE A 11 22.11 32.49 -5.82
CA ILE A 11 20.64 32.44 -5.77
C ILE A 11 20.11 31.42 -6.78
N LEU A 12 20.64 31.41 -8.01
CA LEU A 12 20.24 30.43 -9.03
C LEU A 12 20.53 29.00 -8.61
N VAL A 13 21.74 28.72 -8.09
CA VAL A 13 22.11 27.38 -7.61
C VAL A 13 21.21 26.96 -6.43
N TYR A 14 20.90 27.88 -5.52
CA TYR A 14 20.01 27.61 -4.41
C TYR A 14 18.58 27.27 -4.87
N VAL A 15 18.02 28.04 -5.81
CA VAL A 15 16.67 27.78 -6.36
C VAL A 15 16.62 26.46 -7.12
N VAL A 16 17.65 26.13 -7.91
CA VAL A 16 17.73 24.84 -8.62
C VAL A 16 17.86 23.67 -7.64
N ALA A 17 18.67 23.81 -6.59
CA ALA A 17 18.83 22.79 -5.56
C ALA A 17 17.52 22.53 -4.79
N VAL A 18 16.77 23.60 -4.46
CA VAL A 18 15.46 23.47 -3.82
C VAL A 18 14.43 22.84 -4.77
N ALA A 19 14.40 23.25 -6.04
CA ALA A 19 13.48 22.68 -7.03
C ALA A 19 13.71 21.17 -7.24
N LEU A 20 14.96 20.72 -7.29
CA LEU A 20 15.33 19.30 -7.42
C LEU A 20 14.91 18.48 -6.18
N ARG A 21 14.92 19.08 -4.98
CA ARG A 21 14.49 18.40 -3.75
C ARG A 21 12.96 18.25 -3.66
N VAL A 22 12.19 19.19 -4.19
CA VAL A 22 10.71 19.16 -4.18
C VAL A 22 10.16 18.06 -5.10
N SER A 23 10.88 17.64 -6.12
CA SER A 23 10.45 16.54 -7.01
C SER A 23 10.44 15.16 -6.33
N ALA A 24 11.06 15.02 -5.16
CA ALA A 24 11.17 13.76 -4.43
C ALA A 24 10.13 13.60 -3.31
N VAL A 25 8.91 14.13 -3.48
CA VAL A 25 7.83 13.82 -2.54
C VAL A 25 7.60 12.31 -2.58
N PRO A 26 7.78 11.58 -1.46
CA PRO A 26 7.52 10.16 -1.44
C PRO A 26 6.05 9.94 -1.84
N GLU A 27 5.84 9.13 -2.86
CA GLU A 27 4.49 8.75 -3.27
C GLU A 27 3.91 7.87 -2.15
N ILE A 28 2.96 8.42 -1.39
CA ILE A 28 2.32 7.73 -0.28
C ILE A 28 0.95 7.23 -0.74
N CYS A 29 0.65 5.96 -0.47
CA CYS A 29 -0.69 5.40 -0.59
C CYS A 29 -1.40 5.46 0.76
N MET A 30 -2.64 5.96 0.75
CA MET A 30 -3.52 5.94 1.91
C MET A 30 -4.46 4.74 1.84
N HIS A 31 -4.39 3.84 2.83
CA HIS A 31 -5.34 2.74 2.98
C HIS A 31 -5.92 2.74 4.40
N GLY A 32 -7.19 3.15 4.53
CA GLY A 32 -7.81 3.38 5.83
C GLY A 32 -7.05 4.47 6.61
N ASN A 33 -6.61 4.12 7.82
CA ASN A 33 -5.81 5.01 8.69
C ASN A 33 -4.29 4.75 8.59
N ARG A 34 -3.84 3.98 7.60
CA ARG A 34 -2.42 3.65 7.42
C ARG A 34 -1.84 4.32 6.19
N GLN A 35 -0.60 4.77 6.33
CA GLN A 35 0.24 5.26 5.25
C GLN A 35 1.15 4.12 4.79
N LEU A 36 1.16 3.86 3.48
CA LEU A 36 2.03 2.88 2.83
C LEU A 36 2.95 3.62 1.85
N THR A 37 4.24 3.31 1.87
CA THR A 37 5.19 3.78 0.85
C THR A 37 5.13 2.88 -0.38
N VAL A 38 5.58 3.39 -1.54
CA VAL A 38 5.64 2.60 -2.78
C VAL A 38 6.45 1.31 -2.54
N GLY A 39 5.88 0.18 -2.97
CA GLY A 39 6.46 -1.15 -2.79
C GLY A 39 6.06 -1.82 -1.47
N GLN A 40 5.50 -1.10 -0.50
CA GLN A 40 5.00 -1.72 0.72
C GLN A 40 3.72 -2.52 0.48
N VAL A 41 3.62 -3.62 1.23
CA VAL A 41 2.49 -4.53 1.23
C VAL A 41 1.93 -4.59 2.65
N TYR A 42 0.64 -4.29 2.78
CA TYR A 42 -0.13 -4.55 3.98
C TYR A 42 -0.97 -5.82 3.79
N ILE A 43 -0.94 -6.72 4.77
CA ILE A 43 -1.72 -7.96 4.73
C ILE A 43 -2.53 -8.06 6.00
N ASP A 44 -3.82 -8.30 5.82
CA ASP A 44 -4.78 -8.60 6.86
C ASP A 44 -5.52 -9.90 6.49
N CYS A 45 -6.41 -10.40 7.34
CA CYS A 45 -7.23 -11.58 7.10
C CYS A 45 -8.22 -11.42 5.95
N PHE A 46 -8.58 -10.18 5.61
CA PHE A 46 -9.55 -9.88 4.56
C PHE A 46 -8.89 -9.49 3.24
N VAL A 47 -7.83 -8.67 3.32
CA VAL A 47 -7.24 -8.02 2.15
C VAL A 47 -5.73 -7.97 2.22
N LYS A 48 -5.12 -8.07 1.04
CA LYS A 48 -3.73 -7.72 0.77
C LYS A 48 -3.72 -6.45 -0.07
N VAL A 49 -3.06 -5.42 0.44
CA VAL A 49 -2.96 -4.10 -0.18
C VAL A 49 -1.51 -3.85 -0.56
N THR A 50 -1.26 -3.63 -1.84
CA THR A 50 0.05 -3.26 -2.36
C THR A 50 0.02 -1.81 -2.81
N CYS A 51 0.97 -0.99 -2.35
CA CYS A 51 1.15 0.37 -2.83
C CYS A 51 2.08 0.37 -4.05
N HIS A 52 1.55 0.80 -5.20
CA HIS A 52 2.30 0.98 -6.44
C HIS A 52 2.64 2.45 -6.65
N ALA A 53 3.55 2.69 -7.60
CA ALA A 53 3.89 4.05 -8.03
C ALA A 53 2.65 4.83 -8.48
N LYS A 54 2.75 6.17 -8.44
CA LYS A 54 1.68 7.15 -8.69
C LYS A 54 0.57 7.16 -7.62
N GLY A 55 0.81 6.51 -6.47
CA GLY A 55 -0.16 6.39 -5.38
C GLY A 55 -1.32 5.46 -5.70
N VAL A 56 -1.08 4.43 -6.52
CA VAL A 56 -2.10 3.46 -6.92
C VAL A 56 -2.08 2.31 -5.92
N THR A 57 -3.21 2.05 -5.26
CA THR A 57 -3.36 0.87 -4.39
C THR A 57 -3.99 -0.27 -5.15
N GLU A 58 -3.34 -1.43 -5.11
CA GLU A 58 -3.94 -2.69 -5.52
C GLU A 58 -4.49 -3.41 -4.30
N VAL A 59 -5.77 -3.81 -4.35
CA VAL A 59 -6.43 -4.55 -3.29
C VAL A 59 -6.81 -5.92 -3.81
N THR A 60 -6.30 -6.96 -3.16
CA THR A 60 -6.55 -8.37 -3.45
C THR A 60 -7.03 -9.07 -2.19
N GLN A 61 -7.68 -10.23 -2.32
CA GLN A 61 -7.94 -11.10 -1.17
C GLN A 61 -6.61 -11.66 -0.65
N SER A 62 -6.44 -11.69 0.67
CA SER A 62 -5.20 -12.16 1.32
C SER A 62 -5.15 -13.68 1.43
N CYS A 63 -6.24 -14.30 1.87
CA CYS A 63 -6.33 -15.74 2.04
C CYS A 63 -6.41 -16.46 0.70
N ARG A 64 -5.34 -17.17 0.33
CA ARG A 64 -5.33 -18.02 -0.87
C ARG A 64 -6.18 -19.25 -0.66
N GLN A 65 -6.87 -19.69 -1.72
CA GLN A 65 -7.52 -20.97 -1.74
C GLN A 65 -6.48 -22.07 -1.95
N TYR A 66 -6.58 -23.14 -1.17
CA TYR A 66 -5.71 -24.30 -1.28
C TYR A 66 -6.47 -25.58 -0.95
N THR A 67 -5.96 -26.70 -1.45
CA THR A 67 -6.45 -28.05 -1.17
C THR A 67 -5.30 -28.93 -0.72
N CYS A 68 -5.60 -30.07 -0.11
CA CYS A 68 -4.57 -31.07 0.20
C CYS A 68 -3.96 -31.62 -1.09
N GLU A 69 -2.64 -31.84 -1.09
CA GLU A 69 -1.94 -32.45 -2.23
C GLU A 69 -2.51 -33.84 -2.53
N ARG A 70 -2.83 -34.61 -1.48
CA ARG A 70 -3.49 -35.90 -1.57
C ARG A 70 -4.91 -35.82 -1.03
N PRO A 71 -5.94 -36.18 -1.83
CA PRO A 71 -7.33 -36.18 -1.37
C PRO A 71 -7.56 -37.09 -0.15
N SER A 72 -6.84 -38.21 -0.07
CA SER A 72 -6.92 -39.17 1.04
C SER A 72 -6.42 -38.61 2.38
N MET A 73 -5.72 -37.49 2.38
CA MET A 73 -5.16 -36.86 3.57
C MET A 73 -6.03 -35.71 4.09
N TRP A 74 -7.19 -35.49 3.49
CA TRP A 74 -8.16 -34.53 3.99
C TRP A 74 -8.69 -34.96 5.36
N ARG A 75 -8.48 -34.12 6.37
CA ARG A 75 -8.89 -34.36 7.77
C ARG A 75 -10.08 -33.49 8.19
N GLY A 76 -10.38 -32.46 7.43
CA GLY A 76 -11.44 -31.51 7.76
C GLY A 76 -11.23 -30.14 7.11
N TYR A 77 -12.01 -29.17 7.57
CA TYR A 77 -11.95 -27.80 7.09
C TYR A 77 -11.86 -26.81 8.26
N LYS A 78 -10.84 -25.97 8.23
CA LYS A 78 -10.67 -24.85 9.16
C LYS A 78 -11.57 -23.71 8.69
N ARG A 79 -12.43 -23.21 9.58
CA ARG A 79 -13.27 -22.04 9.31
C ARG A 79 -12.45 -20.76 9.44
N PHE A 80 -12.91 -19.72 8.75
CA PHE A 80 -12.34 -18.38 8.86
C PHE A 80 -12.53 -17.86 10.28
N ASP A 81 -11.46 -17.31 10.85
CA ASP A 81 -11.45 -16.82 12.23
C ASP A 81 -10.70 -15.47 12.30
N SER A 82 -11.47 -14.37 12.31
CA SER A 82 -10.91 -13.02 12.35
C SER A 82 -10.24 -12.66 13.68
N THR A 83 -10.35 -13.50 14.71
CA THR A 83 -9.68 -13.26 16.00
C THR A 83 -8.19 -13.60 15.95
N LYS A 84 -7.77 -14.37 14.93
CA LYS A 84 -6.38 -14.80 14.75
C LYS A 84 -5.65 -13.91 13.74
N PRO A 85 -4.34 -13.73 13.88
CA PRO A 85 -3.55 -13.00 12.88
C PRO A 85 -3.46 -13.79 11.56
N TYR A 86 -3.17 -13.10 10.46
CA TYR A 86 -2.78 -13.75 9.21
C TYR A 86 -1.46 -14.52 9.41
N PRO A 87 -1.30 -15.76 8.88
CA PRO A 87 -2.23 -16.50 8.01
C PRO A 87 -3.25 -17.38 8.75
N ASP A 88 -3.22 -17.42 10.07
CA ASP A 88 -4.05 -18.34 10.87
C ASP A 88 -5.55 -18.04 10.85
N CYS A 89 -5.96 -16.84 10.48
CA CYS A 89 -7.37 -16.53 10.27
C CYS A 89 -7.97 -17.16 9.01
N CYS A 90 -7.16 -17.60 8.06
CA CYS A 90 -7.65 -18.07 6.77
C CYS A 90 -8.37 -19.42 6.90
N ALA A 91 -9.48 -19.53 6.15
CA ALA A 91 -10.20 -20.79 5.99
C ALA A 91 -9.48 -21.69 4.97
N GLY A 92 -9.54 -23.00 5.17
CA GLY A 92 -8.94 -23.95 4.25
C GLY A 92 -8.97 -25.40 4.72
N SER A 93 -8.54 -26.32 3.85
CA SER A 93 -8.48 -27.74 4.18
C SER A 93 -7.41 -28.05 5.22
N ILE A 94 -7.72 -28.97 6.15
CA ILE A 94 -6.74 -29.51 7.10
C ILE A 94 -6.20 -30.80 6.48
N CYS A 95 -4.89 -30.85 6.23
CA CYS A 95 -4.22 -31.96 5.57
C CYS A 95 -3.33 -32.69 6.57
N GLY A 96 -3.45 -34.03 6.65
CA GLY A 96 -2.76 -34.83 7.68
C GLY A 96 -1.23 -34.81 7.60
N ASP A 97 -0.66 -34.51 6.43
CA ASP A 97 0.77 -34.39 6.16
C ASP A 97 1.26 -32.93 6.07
N GLY A 98 0.35 -31.96 6.22
CA GLY A 98 0.62 -30.54 6.08
C GLY A 98 0.87 -30.06 4.64
N ARG A 99 0.77 -30.93 3.63
CA ARG A 99 1.06 -30.55 2.23
C ARG A 99 -0.18 -30.01 1.53
N ILE A 100 -0.02 -28.82 0.95
CA ILE A 100 -1.11 -28.08 0.31
C ILE A 100 -0.72 -27.64 -1.11
N ILE A 101 -1.71 -27.66 -2.01
CA ILE A 101 -1.62 -27.09 -3.36
C ILE A 101 -2.47 -25.83 -3.38
N TYR A 102 -1.87 -24.70 -3.74
CA TYR A 102 -2.60 -23.45 -3.93
C TYR A 102 -3.32 -23.45 -5.27
N LEU A 103 -4.60 -23.11 -5.28
CA LEU A 103 -5.34 -22.91 -6.52
C LEU A 103 -4.89 -21.59 -7.15
N SER A 104 -4.42 -21.66 -8.38
CA SER A 104 -3.92 -20.52 -9.16
C SER A 104 -5.05 -19.73 -9.83
N THR A 105 -6.22 -19.63 -9.21
CA THR A 105 -7.26 -18.71 -9.72
C THR A 105 -6.82 -17.28 -9.41
N PRO A 106 -6.60 -16.43 -10.43
CA PRO A 106 -6.23 -15.04 -10.19
C PRO A 106 -7.40 -14.38 -9.45
N MET A 107 -7.19 -14.09 -8.16
CA MET A 107 -8.16 -13.35 -7.37
C MET A 107 -8.38 -11.99 -8.01
N ARG A 108 -9.65 -11.62 -8.25
CA ARG A 108 -10.05 -10.33 -8.85
C ARG A 108 -9.33 -9.18 -8.15
N SER A 109 -8.33 -8.62 -8.83
CA SER A 109 -7.64 -7.41 -8.42
C SER A 109 -8.57 -6.23 -8.67
N TYR A 110 -9.12 -5.65 -7.61
CA TYR A 110 -9.94 -4.44 -7.72
C TYR A 110 -9.01 -3.24 -7.60
N ARG A 111 -8.67 -2.63 -8.75
CA ARG A 111 -7.90 -1.39 -8.79
C ARG A 111 -8.80 -0.24 -8.35
N ARG A 112 -8.67 0.25 -7.12
CA ARG A 112 -9.41 1.45 -6.70
C ARG A 112 -8.75 2.69 -7.32
N PRO A 113 -9.50 3.51 -8.08
CA PRO A 113 -8.97 4.77 -8.60
C PRO A 113 -8.71 5.75 -7.45
N LYS A 114 -7.71 6.61 -7.67
CA LYS A 114 -7.21 7.65 -6.77
C LYS A 114 -8.39 8.47 -6.22
N ARG A 115 -8.67 8.41 -4.90
CA ARG A 115 -9.54 9.42 -4.27
C ARG A 115 -8.76 10.72 -4.27
N PHE A 116 -9.15 11.66 -5.14
CA PHE A 116 -8.70 13.04 -5.05
C PHE A 116 -9.14 13.58 -3.68
N ILE A 117 -8.18 13.75 -2.78
CA ILE A 117 -8.37 14.53 -1.57
C ILE A 117 -8.60 15.97 -2.06
N LYS A 118 -9.86 16.41 -2.10
CA LYS A 118 -10.17 17.85 -2.16
C LYS A 118 -9.55 18.45 -0.90
N ARG A 119 -8.45 19.21 -1.06
CA ARG A 119 -7.92 20.06 0.02
C ARG A 119 -9.07 20.95 0.47
N SER A 120 -9.46 20.85 1.74
CA SER A 120 -10.42 21.77 2.35
C SER A 120 -9.83 23.19 2.32
N PRO A 121 -10.50 24.20 1.74
CA PRO A 121 -10.02 25.57 1.72
C PRO A 121 -10.37 26.26 3.05
N HIS A 122 -9.76 25.84 4.15
CA HIS A 122 -9.94 26.53 5.44
C HIS A 122 -8.63 26.58 6.23
N VAL A 123 -7.62 27.25 5.67
CA VAL A 123 -6.61 27.97 6.48
C VAL A 123 -6.13 29.19 5.67
N MET A 124 -7.02 30.17 5.47
CA MET A 124 -6.62 31.56 5.22
C MET A 124 -6.77 32.27 6.55
N GLY A 125 -5.65 32.58 7.19
CA GLY A 125 -5.65 33.15 8.53
C GLY A 125 -4.24 33.47 9.03
N ILE A 126 -3.48 34.24 8.26
CA ILE A 126 -2.35 34.99 8.80
C ILE A 126 -2.74 36.45 8.68
N LYS A 127 -3.25 37.01 9.79
CA LYS A 127 -3.33 38.46 9.99
C LYS A 127 -1.91 38.95 10.17
N PHE A 128 -1.46 39.85 9.29
CA PHE A 128 -0.34 40.72 9.59
C PHE A 128 -0.88 41.84 10.48
N ALA A 129 -0.33 41.94 11.69
CA ALA A 129 -0.38 43.12 12.54
C ALA A 129 0.89 43.94 12.29
#